data_AF-A0A1F3WXQ1-F1
#
_entry.id   AF-A0A1F3WXQ1-F1
#
_cell.length_a   1.000
_cell.length_b   1.000
_cell.length_c   1.000
_cell.angle_alpha   90.00
_cell.angle_beta   90.00
_cell.angle_gamma   90.00
#
_symmetry.space_group_name_H-M   'P 1'
#
loop_
_entity.id
_entity.type
_entity.pdbx_description
1 polymer ?
#
loop_
_entity_poly.entity_id
_entity_poly.type
_entity_poly.pdbx_seq_one_letter_code
_entity_poly.pdbx_strand_id
1 'polypeptide(L)'
;MNALKKIGEYVWAFIFFSALFWWLISDADIYQKAVNPEQWAQKQQRRAERAVIRKERTERIKELDQMECQIMLRAKAALVPVEIERMTTYGGSHEAAEKIVMSSFELDKELCEKYGISPSSQRDNGE
;
A
#
# COMPACT_ATOMS: atom_id res chain seq x y z
N MET A 1 53.98 43.65 32.40
CA MET A 1 53.48 42.56 33.28
C MET A 1 51.96 42.49 33.47
N ASN A 2 51.16 43.46 32.99
CA ASN A 2 49.71 43.49 33.27
C ASN A 2 48.81 42.82 32.22
N ALA A 3 49.28 42.63 30.97
CA ALA A 3 48.47 42.01 29.91
C ALA A 3 48.32 40.49 30.06
N LEU A 4 49.40 39.79 30.47
CA LEU A 4 49.40 38.34 30.68
C LEU A 4 48.48 37.90 31.84
N LYS A 5 48.38 38.70 32.91
CA LYS A 5 47.45 38.44 34.01
C LYS A 5 45.99 38.56 33.58
N LYS A 6 45.67 39.62 32.81
CA LYS A 6 44.31 39.81 32.26
C LYS A 6 43.89 38.67 31.34
N ILE A 7 44.79 38.19 30.48
CA ILE A 7 44.51 37.04 29.60
C ILE A 7 44.22 35.78 30.42
N GLY A 8 44.99 35.52 31.48
CA GLY A 8 44.74 34.41 32.40
C GLY A 8 43.38 34.49 33.10
N GLU A 9 42.96 35.70 33.50
CA GLU A 9 41.65 35.96 34.11
C GLU A 9 40.50 35.75 33.11
N TYR A 10 40.65 36.17 31.85
CA TYR A 10 39.65 35.94 30.81
C TYR A 10 39.51 34.46 30.44
N VAL A 11 40.61 33.71 30.41
CA VAL A 11 40.58 32.26 30.16
C VAL A 11 39.85 31.55 31.30
N TRP A 12 40.13 31.90 32.55
CA TRP A 12 39.42 31.34 33.71
C TRP A 12 37.94 31.71 33.71
N ALA A 13 37.58 32.96 33.41
CA ALA A 13 36.19 33.36 33.27
C ALA A 13 35.49 32.56 32.16
N PHE A 14 36.12 32.40 31.00
CA PHE A 14 35.55 31.63 29.89
C PHE A 14 35.30 30.16 30.26
N ILE A 15 36.27 29.51 30.94
CA ILE A 15 36.11 28.15 31.43
C ILE A 15 34.93 28.08 32.42
N PHE A 16 34.85 29.02 33.36
CA PHE A 16 33.80 29.06 34.37
C PHE A 16 32.40 29.28 33.76
N PHE A 17 32.28 30.21 32.81
CA PHE A 17 31.03 30.46 32.09
C PHE A 17 30.63 29.28 31.19
N SER A 18 31.59 28.63 30.53
CA SER A 18 31.32 27.45 29.71
C SER A 18 30.82 26.26 30.54
N ALA A 19 31.39 26.06 31.74
CA ALA A 19 30.96 25.02 32.68
C ALA A 19 29.58 25.35 33.27
N LEU A 20 29.33 26.60 33.65
CA LEU A 20 28.01 27.07 34.09
C LEU A 20 26.94 26.90 33.02
N PHE A 21 27.27 27.21 31.76
CA PHE A 21 26.37 27.05 30.62
C PHE A 21 26.06 25.58 30.35
N TRP A 22 27.06 24.70 30.43
CA TRP A 22 26.86 23.25 30.34
C TRP A 22 26.01 22.70 31.49
N TRP A 23 26.22 23.18 32.71
CA TRP A 23 25.39 22.79 33.86
C TRP A 23 23.93 23.21 33.68
N LEU A 24 23.68 24.45 33.23
CA LEU A 24 22.35 24.97 32.92
C LEU A 24 21.63 24.19 31.82
N ILE A 25 22.38 23.68 30.83
CA ILE A 25 21.82 22.85 29.75
C ILE A 25 21.65 21.39 30.20
N SER A 26 22.49 20.88 31.10
CA SER A 26 22.37 19.49 31.58
C SER A 26 21.10 19.25 32.40
N ASP A 27 20.54 20.28 33.02
CA ASP A 27 19.23 20.24 33.69
C ASP A 27 18.05 20.21 32.70
N ALA A 28 18.30 20.31 31.39
CA ALA A 28 17.30 20.06 30.35
C ALA A 28 17.04 18.56 30.15
N ASP A 29 16.77 17.87 31.26
CA ASP A 29 16.24 16.50 31.33
C ASP A 29 14.85 16.36 30.65
N ILE A 30 14.31 17.50 30.20
CA ILE A 30 13.09 17.65 29.39
C ILE A 30 13.17 16.80 28.11
N TYR A 31 14.35 16.68 27.49
CA TYR A 31 14.48 15.91 26.24
C TYR A 31 14.41 14.39 26.46
N GLN A 32 14.92 13.86 27.57
CA GLN A 32 14.79 12.44 27.90
C GLN A 32 13.40 12.09 28.45
N LYS A 33 12.77 13.01 29.20
CA LYS A 33 11.44 12.78 29.79
C LYS A 33 10.29 12.84 28.78
N ALA A 34 10.47 13.54 27.65
CA ALA A 34 9.44 13.71 26.62
C ALA A 34 9.36 12.56 25.59
N VAL A 35 10.43 11.79 25.41
CA VAL A 35 10.47 10.68 24.44
C VAL A 35 11.00 9.45 25.15
N ASN A 36 10.09 8.69 25.77
CA ASN A 36 10.41 7.42 26.39
C ASN A 36 10.86 6.44 25.28
N PRO A 37 12.17 6.12 25.17
CA PRO A 37 12.74 5.47 23.99
C PRO A 37 12.14 4.08 23.74
N GLU A 38 11.77 3.38 24.80
CA GLU A 38 11.09 2.08 24.74
C GLU A 38 9.69 2.21 24.10
N GLN A 39 8.93 3.24 24.47
CA GLN A 39 7.59 3.48 23.91
C GLN A 39 7.67 3.85 22.42
N TRP A 40 8.71 4.60 22.03
CA TRP A 40 8.93 4.95 20.63
C TRP A 40 9.35 3.74 19.79
N ALA A 41 10.27 2.91 20.30
CA ALA A 41 10.67 1.66 19.66
C ALA A 41 9.48 0.69 19.51
N GLN A 42 8.66 0.54 20.55
CA GLN A 42 7.45 -0.28 20.51
C GLN A 42 6.39 0.27 19.53
N LYS A 43 6.33 1.60 19.35
CA LYS A 43 5.45 2.25 18.38
C LYS A 43 5.95 2.03 16.94
N GLN A 44 7.26 2.00 16.72
CA GLN A 44 7.84 1.65 15.42
C GLN A 44 7.60 0.18 15.07
N GLN A 45 7.80 -0.75 16.01
CA GLN A 45 7.51 -2.18 15.80
C GLN A 45 6.05 -2.40 15.42
N ARG A 46 5.10 -1.81 16.16
CA ARG A 46 3.66 -1.89 15.83
C ARG A 46 3.32 -1.32 14.44
N ARG A 47 4.04 -0.31 13.96
CA ARG A 47 3.87 0.21 12.60
C ARG A 47 4.42 -0.76 11.55
N ALA A 48 5.57 -1.38 11.82
CA ALA A 48 6.16 -2.39 10.95
C ALA A 48 5.26 -3.63 10.84
N GLU A 49 4.75 -4.15 11.97
CA GLU A 49 3.79 -5.25 12.00
C GLU A 49 2.52 -4.93 11.20
N ARG A 50 1.94 -3.74 11.37
CA ARG A 50 0.78 -3.30 10.58
C ARG A 50 1.10 -3.19 9.09
N ALA A 51 2.31 -2.79 8.72
CA ALA A 51 2.73 -2.73 7.33
C ALA A 51 2.86 -4.13 6.73
N VAL A 52 3.40 -5.10 7.47
CA VAL A 52 3.46 -6.51 7.06
C VAL A 52 2.06 -7.08 6.88
N ILE A 53 1.16 -6.89 7.85
CA ILE A 53 -0.23 -7.36 7.76
C ILE A 53 -0.96 -6.75 6.55
N ARG A 54 -0.70 -5.47 6.23
CA ARG A 54 -1.28 -4.84 5.05
C ARG A 54 -0.76 -5.46 3.76
N LYS A 55 0.54 -5.72 3.66
CA LYS A 55 1.15 -6.38 2.50
C LYS A 55 0.56 -7.79 2.31
N GLU A 56 0.52 -8.58 3.37
CA GLU A 56 -0.05 -9.93 3.34
C GLU A 56 -1.52 -9.91 2.91
N ARG A 57 -2.34 -8.97 3.44
CA ARG A 57 -3.72 -8.80 2.96
C ARG A 57 -3.79 -8.44 1.49
N THR A 58 -2.96 -7.52 1.01
CA THR A 58 -2.97 -7.13 -0.40
C THR A 58 -2.53 -8.26 -1.33
N GLU A 59 -1.60 -9.10 -0.90
CA GLU A 59 -1.17 -10.28 -1.66
C GLU A 59 -2.29 -11.32 -1.72
N ARG A 60 -2.93 -11.61 -0.58
CA ARG A 60 -4.08 -12.53 -0.54
C ARG A 60 -5.26 -12.05 -1.38
N ILE A 61 -5.56 -10.75 -1.38
CA ILE A 61 -6.63 -10.19 -2.22
C ILE A 61 -6.31 -10.40 -3.70
N LYS A 62 -5.07 -10.14 -4.12
CA LYS A 62 -4.65 -10.39 -5.52
C LYS A 62 -4.78 -11.85 -5.93
N GLU A 63 -4.44 -12.79 -5.04
CA GLU A 63 -4.62 -14.22 -5.30
C GLU A 63 -6.10 -14.59 -5.43
N LEU A 64 -6.97 -14.03 -4.57
CA LEU A 64 -8.41 -14.22 -4.69
C LEU A 64 -8.96 -13.66 -6.01
N ASP A 65 -8.57 -12.44 -6.38
CA ASP A 65 -9.01 -11.80 -7.63
C ASP A 65 -8.61 -12.65 -8.85
N GLN A 66 -7.39 -13.19 -8.87
CA GLN A 66 -6.93 -14.10 -9.91
C GLN A 66 -7.75 -15.39 -9.98
N MET A 67 -8.06 -16.00 -8.82
CA MET A 67 -8.89 -17.20 -8.76
C MET A 67 -10.33 -16.93 -9.22
N GLU A 68 -10.94 -15.82 -8.79
CA GLU A 68 -12.28 -15.42 -9.22
C GLU A 68 -12.31 -15.26 -10.74
N CYS A 69 -11.32 -14.58 -11.30
CA CYS A 69 -11.22 -14.34 -12.72
C CYS A 69 -11.19 -15.64 -13.54
N GLN A 70 -10.41 -16.64 -13.12
CA GLN A 70 -10.38 -17.95 -13.75
C GLN A 70 -11.69 -18.73 -13.63
N ILE A 71 -12.34 -18.67 -12.47
CA ILE A 71 -13.62 -19.34 -12.23
C ILE A 71 -14.70 -18.72 -13.13
N MET A 72 -14.74 -17.40 -13.21
CA MET A 72 -15.70 -16.65 -14.04
C MET A 72 -15.49 -16.92 -15.52
N LEU A 73 -14.25 -16.98 -16.01
CA LEU A 73 -13.97 -17.38 -17.39
C LEU A 73 -14.47 -18.78 -17.70
N ARG A 74 -14.29 -19.75 -16.79
CA ARG A 74 -14.83 -21.11 -16.99
C ARG A 74 -16.35 -21.12 -17.00
N ALA A 75 -16.98 -20.37 -16.11
CA ALA A 75 -18.44 -20.24 -16.07
C ALA A 75 -18.97 -19.61 -17.37
N LYS A 76 -18.34 -18.52 -17.85
CA LYS A 76 -18.72 -17.88 -19.11
C LYS A 76 -18.54 -18.83 -20.29
N ALA A 77 -17.43 -19.56 -20.37
CA ALA A 77 -17.19 -20.55 -21.42
C ALA A 77 -18.29 -21.64 -21.47
N ALA A 78 -18.78 -22.07 -20.31
CA ALA A 78 -19.89 -23.03 -20.23
C ALA A 78 -21.23 -22.44 -20.68
N LEU A 79 -21.40 -21.12 -20.57
CA LEU A 79 -22.62 -20.39 -20.96
C LEU A 79 -22.63 -19.96 -22.43
N VAL A 80 -21.48 -19.91 -23.11
CA VAL A 80 -21.36 -19.58 -24.54
C VAL A 80 -22.41 -20.27 -25.43
N PRO A 81 -22.60 -21.61 -25.40
CA PRO A 81 -23.58 -22.26 -26.26
C PRO A 81 -25.01 -21.79 -25.96
N VAL A 82 -25.35 -21.57 -24.70
CA VAL A 82 -26.67 -21.08 -24.27
C VAL A 82 -26.89 -19.64 -24.75
N GLU A 83 -25.87 -18.79 -24.73
CA GLU A 83 -25.95 -17.42 -25.23
C GLU A 83 -26.11 -17.36 -26.76
N ILE A 84 -25.44 -18.26 -27.48
CA ILE A 84 -25.59 -18.40 -28.93
C ILE A 84 -27.03 -18.82 -29.26
N GLU A 85 -27.54 -19.87 -28.62
CA GLU A 85 -28.93 -20.32 -28.78
C GLU A 85 -29.94 -19.23 -28.41
N ARG A 86 -29.66 -18.46 -27.36
CA ARG A 86 -30.50 -17.33 -26.97
C ARG A 86 -30.52 -16.25 -28.05
N MET A 87 -29.40 -15.90 -28.65
CA MET A 87 -29.39 -14.89 -29.72
C MET A 87 -30.01 -15.37 -31.02
N THR A 88 -29.88 -16.67 -31.34
CA THR A 88 -30.56 -17.23 -32.51
C THR A 88 -32.08 -17.31 -32.32
N THR A 89 -32.56 -17.61 -31.12
CA THR A 89 -34.01 -17.59 -30.80
C THR A 89 -34.64 -16.20 -30.91
N TYR A 90 -33.87 -15.12 -30.71
CA TYR A 90 -34.32 -13.75 -30.96
C TYR A 90 -34.22 -13.30 -32.43
N GLY A 91 -33.93 -14.22 -33.36
CA GLY A 91 -33.90 -13.93 -34.79
C GLY A 91 -32.53 -13.52 -35.35
N GLY A 92 -31.46 -13.64 -34.56
CA GLY A 92 -30.09 -13.49 -35.06
C GLY A 92 -29.65 -14.69 -35.89
N SER A 93 -28.75 -14.49 -36.86
CA SER A 93 -28.09 -15.61 -37.53
C SER A 93 -27.12 -16.31 -36.56
N HIS A 94 -27.00 -17.63 -36.68
CA HIS A 94 -26.10 -18.42 -35.82
C HIS A 94 -24.65 -17.93 -35.91
N GLU A 95 -24.16 -17.66 -37.12
CA GLU A 95 -22.80 -17.14 -37.33
C GLU A 95 -22.58 -15.76 -36.69
N ALA A 96 -23.58 -14.87 -36.77
CA ALA A 96 -23.47 -13.56 -36.13
C ALA A 96 -23.49 -13.67 -34.60
N ALA A 97 -24.35 -14.54 -34.06
CA ALA A 97 -24.44 -14.81 -32.63
C ALA A 97 -23.12 -15.40 -32.09
N GLU A 98 -22.58 -16.40 -32.77
CA GLU A 98 -21.29 -17.02 -32.42
C GLU A 98 -20.16 -16.01 -32.42
N LYS A 99 -20.06 -15.17 -33.46
CA LYS A 99 -19.03 -14.12 -33.55
C LYS A 99 -19.12 -13.11 -32.40
N ILE A 100 -20.33 -12.66 -32.07
CA ILE A 100 -20.55 -11.68 -31.00
C ILE A 100 -20.21 -12.31 -29.63
N VAL A 101 -20.75 -13.49 -29.32
CA VAL A 101 -20.50 -14.16 -28.03
C VAL A 101 -19.01 -14.47 -27.87
N MET A 102 -18.37 -15.00 -28.92
CA MET A 102 -16.94 -15.32 -28.87
C MET A 102 -16.06 -14.09 -28.75
N SER A 103 -16.34 -13.01 -29.48
CA SER A 103 -15.60 -11.75 -29.33
C SER A 103 -15.72 -11.19 -27.90
N SER A 104 -16.89 -11.31 -27.28
CA SER A 104 -17.09 -10.89 -25.88
C SER A 104 -16.35 -11.78 -24.88
N PHE A 105 -16.18 -13.06 -25.20
CA PHE A 105 -15.44 -13.99 -24.37
C PHE A 105 -13.92 -13.76 -24.48
N GLU A 106 -13.42 -13.48 -25.69
CA GLU A 106 -12.02 -13.14 -25.93
C GLU A 106 -11.63 -11.83 -25.22
N LEU A 107 -12.49 -10.82 -25.27
CA LEU A 107 -12.28 -9.57 -24.54
C LEU A 107 -12.17 -9.82 -23.02
N ASP A 108 -13.09 -10.59 -22.46
CA ASP A 108 -13.08 -10.95 -21.04
C ASP A 108 -11.84 -11.73 -20.64
N LYS A 109 -11.39 -12.64 -21.52
CA LYS A 109 -10.15 -13.39 -21.32
C LYS A 109 -8.94 -12.46 -21.30
N GLU A 110 -8.86 -11.53 -22.25
CA GLU A 110 -7.76 -10.55 -22.31
C GLU A 110 -7.74 -9.63 -21.09
N LEU A 111 -8.92 -9.16 -20.64
CA LEU A 111 -9.07 -8.31 -19.46
C LEU A 111 -8.64 -9.03 -18.18
N CYS A 112 -9.03 -10.30 -18.08
CA CYS A 112 -8.65 -11.16 -16.97
C CYS A 112 -7.14 -11.40 -16.92
N GLU A 113 -6.52 -11.75 -18.06
CA GLU A 113 -5.10 -12.09 -18.14
C GLU A 113 -4.19 -10.86 -17.99
N LYS A 114 -4.55 -9.71 -18.59
CA LYS A 114 -3.71 -8.50 -18.58
C LYS A 114 -3.90 -7.63 -17.36
N TYR A 115 -5.15 -7.52 -16.88
CA TYR A 115 -5.50 -6.55 -15.84
C TYR A 115 -6.02 -7.19 -14.56
N GLY A 116 -6.24 -8.52 -14.54
CA GLY A 116 -6.82 -9.20 -13.39
C GLY A 116 -8.28 -8.81 -13.12
N ILE A 117 -8.96 -8.22 -14.10
CA ILE A 117 -10.33 -7.73 -13.97
C ILE A 117 -11.27 -8.89 -14.29
N SER A 118 -12.05 -9.32 -13.30
CA SER A 118 -13.04 -10.38 -13.50
C SER A 118 -14.23 -9.87 -14.32
N PRO A 119 -14.85 -10.70 -15.17
CA PRO A 119 -16.06 -10.35 -15.92
C PRO A 119 -17.23 -9.86 -15.06
N SER A 120 -17.32 -10.31 -13.80
CA SER A 120 -18.31 -9.88 -12.80
C SER A 120 -18.14 -8.42 -12.39
N SER A 121 -16.90 -7.96 -12.24
CA SER A 121 -16.58 -6.61 -11.74
C SER A 121 -16.99 -5.47 -12.71
N GLN A 122 -17.15 -5.76 -14.00
CA GLN A 122 -17.64 -4.79 -14.97
C GLN A 122 -19.12 -4.46 -14.79
N ARG A 123 -19.90 -5.36 -14.18
CA ARG A 123 -21.34 -5.20 -14.02
C ARG A 123 -21.70 -4.22 -12.89
N ASP A 124 -20.81 -4.05 -11.91
CA ASP A 124 -21.01 -3.11 -10.77
C ASP A 124 -20.66 -1.66 -11.11
N ASN A 125 -19.87 -1.39 -12.17
CA ASN A 125 -19.48 -0.03 -12.57
C ASN A 125 -20.43 0.60 -13.61
N GLY A 126 -21.53 -0.08 -13.95
CA GLY A 126 -22.46 0.30 -15.01
C GLY A 126 -23.82 0.82 -14.55
N GLU A 127 -23.99 1.12 -13.25
CA GLU A 127 -25.18 1.79 -12.70
C GLU A 127 -25.02 3.32 -12.66
#